data_AF-A0A7C5L721-F1
#
_entry.id   AF-A0A7C5L721-F1
#
_cell.length_a   1.000
_cell.length_b   1.000
_cell.length_c   1.000
_cell.angle_alpha   90.00
_cell.angle_beta   90.00
_cell.angle_gamma   90.00
#
_symmetry.space_group_name_H-M   'P 1'
#
loop_
_entity.id
_entity.type
_entity.pdbx_description
1 polymer ?
#
loop_
_entity_poly.entity_id
_entity_poly.type
_entity_poly.pdbx_seq_one_letter_code
_entity_poly.pdbx_strand_id
1 'polypeptide(L)'
;MRKADLATAISEESGIPKADVLVTLELFFKEVKKTLSEGENVYIRGFGSFVVKERAAKTGRNIKDGTPVKIPACHVPHFKPAAAFKEQVKKGMKKNSGKGQKKRKRT
;
A
#
# COMPACT_ATOMS: atom_id res chain seq x y z
N MET A 1 -5.01 -8.27 -9.41
CA MET A 1 -3.88 -9.10 -8.94
C MET A 1 -4.04 -9.36 -7.45
N ARG A 2 -4.22 -10.63 -7.05
CA ARG A 2 -4.28 -11.14 -5.67
C ARG A 2 -2.90 -11.66 -5.23
N LYS A 3 -2.76 -12.10 -3.97
CA LYS A 3 -1.49 -12.66 -3.42
C LYS A 3 -0.94 -13.81 -4.27
N ALA A 4 -1.81 -14.75 -4.66
CA ALA A 4 -1.42 -15.91 -5.47
C ALA A 4 -0.96 -15.51 -6.89
N ASP A 5 -1.64 -14.53 -7.50
CA ASP A 5 -1.28 -14.00 -8.81
C ASP A 5 0.09 -13.31 -8.76
N LEU A 6 0.36 -12.54 -7.70
CA LEU A 6 1.64 -11.86 -7.49
C LEU A 6 2.78 -12.87 -7.31
N ALA A 7 2.58 -13.93 -6.51
CA ALA A 7 3.57 -14.97 -6.32
C ALA A 7 3.87 -15.73 -7.62
N THR A 8 2.86 -15.93 -8.46
CA THR A 8 3.04 -16.53 -9.80
C THR A 8 3.86 -15.63 -10.71
N ALA A 9 3.53 -14.33 -10.79
CA ALA A 9 4.30 -13.38 -11.59
C ALA A 9 5.77 -13.28 -11.15
N ILE A 10 6.02 -13.23 -9.84
CA ILE A 10 7.39 -13.20 -9.29
C ILE A 10 8.13 -14.50 -9.61
N SER A 11 7.47 -15.66 -9.48
CA SER A 11 8.05 -16.96 -9.80
C SER A 11 8.44 -17.06 -11.29
N GLU A 12 7.59 -16.54 -12.18
CA GLU A 12 7.85 -16.50 -13.63
C GLU A 12 9.04 -15.58 -13.98
N GLU A 13 9.17 -14.42 -13.31
CA GLU A 13 10.28 -13.49 -13.56
C GLU A 13 11.60 -13.92 -12.91
N SER A 14 11.55 -14.53 -11.73
CA SER A 14 12.74 -14.89 -10.94
C SER A 14 13.23 -16.32 -11.15
N GLY A 15 12.39 -17.20 -11.72
CA GLY A 15 12.66 -18.64 -11.82
C GLY A 15 12.59 -19.40 -10.49
N ILE A 16 12.22 -18.73 -9.39
CA ILE A 16 12.11 -19.34 -8.06
C ILE A 16 10.79 -20.14 -7.97
N PRO A 17 10.78 -21.31 -7.30
CA PRO A 17 9.54 -22.07 -7.07
C PRO A 17 8.45 -21.22 -6.40
N LYS A 18 7.20 -21.38 -6.86
CA LYS A 18 6.04 -20.64 -6.31
C LYS A 18 5.88 -20.82 -4.80
N ALA A 19 6.19 -22.01 -4.28
CA ALA A 19 6.13 -22.30 -2.85
C ALA A 19 7.08 -21.40 -2.06
N ASP A 20 8.32 -21.27 -2.50
CA ASP A 20 9.35 -20.47 -1.83
C ASP A 20 9.03 -18.96 -1.91
N VAL A 21 8.48 -18.50 -3.05
CA VAL A 21 8.00 -17.12 -3.20
C VAL A 21 6.87 -16.81 -2.22
N LEU A 22 5.91 -17.73 -2.06
CA LEU A 22 4.81 -17.56 -1.10
C LEU A 22 5.32 -17.46 0.34
N VAL A 23 6.24 -18.34 0.73
CA VAL A 23 6.86 -18.32 2.06
C VAL A 23 7.63 -17.01 2.27
N THR A 24 8.40 -16.58 1.28
CA THR A 24 9.18 -15.33 1.34
C THR A 24 8.27 -14.11 1.53
N LEU A 25 7.15 -14.03 0.80
CA LEU A 25 6.18 -12.95 0.95
C LEU A 25 5.53 -12.96 2.35
N GLU A 26 5.22 -14.13 2.90
CA GLU A 26 4.66 -14.25 4.24
C GLU A 26 5.65 -13.81 5.33
N LEU A 27 6.91 -14.24 5.20
CA LEU A 27 8.00 -13.79 6.08
C LEU A 27 8.23 -12.29 5.98
N PHE A 28 8.21 -11.72 4.77
CA PHE A 28 8.31 -10.28 4.56
C PHE A 28 7.20 -9.53 5.31
N PHE A 29 5.95 -9.94 5.18
CA PHE A 29 4.85 -9.29 5.90
C PHE A 29 4.97 -9.46 7.42
N LYS A 30 5.48 -10.61 7.88
CA LYS A 30 5.70 -10.87 9.29
C LYS A 30 6.76 -9.94 9.87
N GLU A 31 7.90 -9.81 9.22
CA GLU A 31 8.98 -8.91 9.66
C GLU A 31 8.54 -7.45 9.63
N VAL A 32 7.89 -6.98 8.56
CA VAL A 32 7.39 -5.60 8.51
C VAL A 32 6.41 -5.31 9.65
N LYS A 33 5.51 -6.24 9.98
CA LYS A 33 4.60 -6.09 11.13
C LYS A 33 5.35 -6.04 12.46
N LYS A 34 6.36 -6.90 12.63
CA LYS A 34 7.17 -6.98 13.85
C LYS A 34 7.94 -5.69 14.08
N THR A 35 8.71 -5.23 13.09
CA THR A 35 9.48 -3.98 13.16
C THR A 35 8.58 -2.78 13.46
N LEU A 36 7.42 -2.67 12.81
CA LEU A 36 6.47 -1.59 13.08
C LEU A 36 5.85 -1.68 14.48
N SER A 37 5.65 -2.89 15.03
CA SER A 37 5.15 -3.04 16.39
C SER A 37 6.16 -2.66 17.47
N GLU A 38 7.46 -2.75 17.14
CA GLU A 38 8.58 -2.30 17.99
C GLU A 38 8.78 -0.77 17.92
N GLY A 39 8.03 -0.06 17.06
CA GLY A 39 8.15 1.38 16.86
C GLY A 39 9.22 1.78 15.85
N GLU A 40 9.85 0.80 15.21
CA GLU A 40 10.87 1.01 14.19
C GLU A 40 10.27 1.20 12.79
N ASN A 41 11.01 1.90 11.94
CA ASN A 41 10.58 2.23 10.58
C ASN A 41 11.34 1.37 9.56
N VAL A 42 10.63 0.89 8.53
CA VAL A 42 11.22 0.10 7.45
C VAL A 42 11.35 0.97 6.19
N TYR A 43 12.57 1.10 5.67
CA TYR A 43 12.87 1.89 4.47
C TYR A 43 13.24 0.97 3.31
N ILE A 44 12.44 1.00 2.23
CA ILE A 44 12.68 0.22 1.01
C ILE A 44 12.96 1.17 -0.14
N ARG A 45 14.22 1.19 -0.60
CA ARG A 45 14.67 2.06 -1.69
C ARG A 45 13.87 1.79 -2.97
N GLY A 46 13.43 2.86 -3.63
CA GLY A 46 12.62 2.77 -4.86
C GLY A 46 11.13 2.47 -4.63
N PHE A 47 10.76 1.78 -3.54
CA PHE A 47 9.37 1.43 -3.24
C PHE A 47 8.70 2.45 -2.30
N GLY A 48 9.27 2.65 -1.10
CA GLY A 48 8.71 3.53 -0.09
C GLY A 48 9.16 3.18 1.32
N SER A 49 8.48 3.77 2.30
CA SER A 49 8.80 3.60 3.72
C SER A 49 7.55 3.22 4.49
N PHE A 50 7.66 2.23 5.37
CA PHE A 50 6.65 1.93 6.37
C PHE A 50 7.06 2.64 7.66
N VAL A 51 6.18 3.51 8.15
CA VAL A 51 6.44 4.31 9.34
C VAL A 51 5.30 4.20 10.32
N VAL A 52 5.61 4.23 11.61
CA VAL A 52 4.61 4.35 12.67
C VAL A 52 4.30 5.84 12.85
N LYS A 53 3.02 6.21 12.73
CA LYS A 53 2.58 7.59 12.95
C LYS A 53 1.76 7.66 14.22
N GLU A 54 2.13 8.57 15.11
CA GLU A 54 1.32 8.91 16.27
C GLU A 54 0.13 9.78 15.83
N ARG A 55 -1.07 9.39 16.29
CA ARG A 55 -2.30 10.15 16.13
C ARG A 55 -2.67 10.70 17.49
N ALA A 56 -2.74 12.03 17.60
CA ALA A 56 -3.22 12.68 18.82
C ALA A 56 -4.68 12.28 19.12
N ALA A 57 -5.01 12.29 20.42
CA ALA A 57 -6.36 12.06 20.88
C ALA A 57 -7.32 13.10 20.26
N LYS A 58 -8.51 12.66 19.84
CA LYS A 58 -9.52 13.53 19.27
C LYS A 58 -10.91 13.10 19.68
N THR A 59 -11.84 14.05 19.75
CA THR A 59 -13.25 13.76 19.99
C THR A 59 -13.92 13.46 18.67
N GLY A 60 -14.34 12.21 18.49
CA GLY A 60 -15.19 11.77 17.39
C GLY A 60 -16.67 11.80 17.76
N ARG A 61 -17.53 11.41 16.82
CA ARG A 61 -18.96 11.25 17.04
C ARG A 61 -19.36 9.83 16.68
N ASN A 62 -20.12 9.15 17.54
CA ASN A 62 -20.73 7.88 17.17
C ASN A 62 -21.79 8.13 16.10
N ILE A 63 -21.67 7.49 14.94
CA ILE A 63 -22.57 7.69 13.80
C ILE A 63 -24.01 7.25 14.13
N LYS A 64 -24.16 6.25 15.01
CA LYS A 64 -25.48 5.70 15.37
C LYS A 64 -26.27 6.63 16.30
N ASP A 65 -25.61 7.12 17.34
CA ASP A 65 -26.30 7.76 18.48
C ASP A 65 -25.98 9.26 18.61
N GLY A 66 -25.09 9.77 17.78
CA GLY A 66 -24.69 11.17 17.75
C GLY A 66 -23.89 11.64 18.97
N THR A 67 -23.55 10.74 19.90
CA THR A 67 -22.82 11.05 21.13
C THR A 67 -21.32 11.31 20.86
N PRO A 68 -20.70 12.26 21.58
CA PRO A 68 -19.27 12.50 21.49
C PRO A 68 -18.48 11.36 22.14
N VAL A 69 -17.54 10.78 21.39
CA VAL A 69 -16.66 9.71 21.86
C VAL A 69 -15.22 10.20 21.82
N LYS A 70 -14.51 10.11 22.95
CA LYS A 70 -13.08 10.41 23.01
C LYS A 70 -12.31 9.23 22.41
N ILE A 71 -11.58 9.47 21.32
CA ILE A 71 -10.68 8.49 20.72
C ILE A 71 -9.28 8.79 21.30
N PRO A 72 -8.66 7.86 22.05
CA PRO A 72 -7.36 8.07 22.66
C PRO A 72 -6.26 8.22 21.60
N ALA A 73 -5.11 8.74 22.04
CA ALA A 73 -3.93 8.79 21.18
C ALA A 73 -3.51 7.36 20.80
N CYS A 74 -3.18 7.14 19.52
CA CYS A 74 -2.83 5.81 19.04
C CYS A 74 -1.74 5.85 17.96
N HIS A 75 -0.96 4.77 17.92
CA HIS A 75 0.04 4.55 16.88
C HIS A 75 -0.61 3.80 15.73
N VAL A 76 -0.46 4.33 14.51
CA VAL A 76 -0.98 3.69 13.30
C VAL A 76 0.12 3.46 12.28
N PRO A 77 0.17 2.29 11.63
CA PRO A 77 1.09 2.05 10.53
C PRO A 77 0.70 2.93 9.34
N HIS A 78 1.71 3.53 8.70
CA HIS A 78 1.54 4.37 7.53
C HIS A 78 2.58 4.04 6.47
N PHE A 79 2.15 3.82 5.24
CA PHE A 79 3.05 3.62 4.11
C PHE A 79 3.22 4.92 3.33
N LYS A 80 4.47 5.38 3.22
CA LYS A 80 4.88 6.54 2.43
C LYS A 80 5.55 6.07 1.13
N PRO A 81 4.86 6.09 -0.01
CA PRO A 81 5.46 5.66 -1.28
C PRO A 81 6.58 6.61 -1.73
N ALA A 82 7.62 6.03 -2.33
CA ALA A 82 8.74 6.78 -2.88
C ALA A 82 8.31 7.71 -4.03
N ALA A 83 9.07 8.78 -4.27
CA ALA A 83 8.78 9.72 -5.37
C ALA A 83 8.74 9.01 -6.73
N ALA A 84 9.74 8.17 -7.01
CA ALA A 84 9.82 7.36 -8.23
C ALA A 84 8.56 6.48 -8.42
N PHE A 85 8.10 5.82 -7.35
CA PHE A 85 6.89 5.00 -7.42
C PHE A 85 5.63 5.82 -7.71
N LYS A 86 5.46 6.98 -7.05
CA LYS A 86 4.34 7.91 -7.33
C LYS A 86 4.34 8.37 -8.79
N GLU A 87 5.52 8.70 -9.34
CA GLU A 87 5.64 9.12 -10.73
C GLU A 87 5.31 7.99 -11.71
N GLN A 88 5.80 6.78 -11.45
CA GLN A 88 5.51 5.61 -12.28
C GLN A 88 4.01 5.34 -12.36
N VAL A 89 3.31 5.40 -11.22
CA VAL A 89 1.84 5.24 -11.18
C VAL A 89 1.13 6.35 -11.95
N LYS A 90 1.52 7.63 -11.75
CA LYS A 90 0.96 8.76 -12.50
C LYS A 90 1.14 8.61 -14.02
N LYS A 91 2.33 8.21 -14.46
CA LYS A 91 2.63 7.97 -15.89
C LYS A 91 1.81 6.81 -16.44
N GLY A 92 1.69 5.71 -15.69
CA GLY A 92 0.86 4.56 -16.07
C GLY A 92 -0.61 4.91 -16.25
N MET A 93 -1.18 5.71 -15.33
CA MET A 93 -2.58 6.13 -15.40
C MET A 93 -2.85 7.12 -16.55
N LYS A 94 -1.92 8.04 -16.86
CA LYS A 94 -2.06 8.97 -18.01
C LYS A 94 -2.06 8.28 -19.38
N LYS A 95 -1.36 7.13 -19.52
CA LYS A 95 -1.39 6.34 -20.77
C LYS A 95 -2.76 5.72 -21.06
N ASN A 96 -3.56 5.44 -20.04
CA ASN A 96 -4.90 4.86 -20.20
C ASN A 96 -5.99 5.89 -20.48
N SER A 97 -5.84 7.14 -20.03
CA SER A 97 -6.83 8.21 -20.31
C SER A 97 -6.77 8.77 -21.74
N GLY A 98 -5.71 8.48 -22.51
CA GLY A 98 -5.53 8.99 -23.88
C GLY A 98 -6.18 8.15 -25.00
N LYS A 99 -6.68 6.95 -24.72
CA LYS A 99 -7.23 6.03 -25.76
C LYS A 99 -8.74 6.16 -26.00
N GLY A 100 -9.46 7.03 -25.27
CA GLY A 100 -10.93 7.12 -25.32
C GLY A 100 -11.55 8.30 -26.08
N GLN A 101 -10.78 9.30 -26.51
CA GLN A 101 -11.31 10.55 -27.08
C GLN A 101 -10.86 10.79 -28.52
N LYS A 102 -11.13 9.84 -29.44
CA LYS A 102 -11.02 10.10 -30.89
C LYS A 102 -12.09 9.38 -31.72
N LYS A 103 -13.35 9.30 -31.25
CA LYS A 103 -14.51 8.97 -32.13
C LYS A 103 -15.79 9.60 -31.59
N ARG A 104 -16.16 10.76 -32.17
CA ARG A 104 -17.48 11.46 -32.20
C ARG A 104 -17.15 12.95 -32.31
N LYS A 105 -17.41 13.67 -33.40
CA LYS A 105 -18.53 13.76 -34.37
C LYS A 105 -17.89 13.94 -35.77
N ARG A 106 -18.20 13.20 -36.86
CA ARG A 106 -19.43 13.06 -37.68
C ARG A 106 -20.18 14.37 -37.95
N THR A 107 -20.11 14.78 -39.23
CA THR A 107 -20.99 15.68 -40.01
C THR A 107 -21.19 17.08 -39.48
#